data_AF-A0A183C3L3-F1
#
_entry.id   AF-A0A183C3L3-F1
#
_cell.length_a   1.000
_cell.length_b   1.000
_cell.length_c   1.000
_cell.angle_alpha   90.00
_cell.angle_beta   90.00
_cell.angle_gamma   90.00
#
_symmetry.space_group_name_H-M   'P 1'
#
loop_
_entity.id
_entity.type
_entity.pdbx_description
1 polymer ?
#
loop_
_entity_poly.entity_id
_entity_poly.type
_entity_poly.pdbx_seq_one_letter_code
_entity_poly.pdbx_strand_id
1 'polypeptide(L)'
;MSCCYLWVILKILLIFLLLTNVSGQSKYEERRAMGKFLLFTDFHIDDQYDRHGDPSKMCHRNATNGTDQQTTRASSPGPFGSRTCDPPLALIDFMLKEAQKKLPDPDYIIWTGDNAAHDKYDESRLLSTLESANSAILQHFPGIIVVPVVGNHESVPGNDFADDEGNNNYAGIFERWKDWIGESAKKTFLRGGYYLFRSPLDNSVFIILNTNFYYVGNKEVKRNNSFAHIIAHIPIGAYEMYSVKNEDWKPEMSGRYNRRLYDIFVAYSPWIRWMLFGHLHTDTFRILKAPDGTPVQRMFLNPAVTPLFNLNNPAFRIFEYNPKNMDIDDVKTFYVELETLNENGAEMTEAKLEYSHREAYGIDGPLSAKTLNELLERMKQNETIFDQYFNYSSVQWMTRKLNETERASHLCVLEYVDYDQLEQCIRHNQKNNITLLYVSILAVVVLAVGIGLVAVFLICCYSRKNVGKIRFFC
;
A
#
# COMPACT_ATOMS: atom_id res chain seq x y z
N MET A 1 -65.10 35.65 12.34
CA MET A 1 -64.35 35.53 11.07
C MET A 1 -62.85 35.32 11.26
N SER A 2 -62.18 36.02 12.18
CA SER A 2 -60.71 36.07 12.28
C SER A 2 -59.97 34.72 12.41
N CYS A 3 -60.58 33.70 13.03
CA CYS A 3 -59.91 32.40 13.25
C CYS A 3 -59.66 31.62 11.95
N CYS A 4 -60.52 31.75 10.93
CA CYS A 4 -60.34 31.04 9.66
C CYS A 4 -59.14 31.58 8.85
N TYR A 5 -58.91 32.90 8.87
CA TYR A 5 -57.79 33.52 8.16
C TYR A 5 -56.44 33.04 8.70
N LEU A 6 -56.30 32.91 10.03
CA LEU A 6 -55.07 32.41 10.64
C LEU A 6 -54.75 30.98 10.21
N TRP A 7 -55.76 30.11 10.08
CA TRP A 7 -55.61 28.73 9.59
C TRP A 7 -55.23 28.64 8.11
N VAL A 8 -55.77 29.54 7.27
CA VAL A 8 -55.37 29.64 5.85
C VAL A 8 -53.93 30.13 5.72
N ILE A 9 -53.53 31.14 6.48
CA ILE A 9 -52.16 31.67 6.50
C ILE A 9 -51.17 30.60 6.97
N LEU A 10 -51.48 29.84 8.04
CA LEU A 10 -50.64 28.72 8.49
C LEU A 10 -50.46 27.66 7.40
N LYS A 11 -51.54 27.28 6.69
CA LYS A 11 -51.43 26.30 5.59
C LYS A 11 -50.60 26.83 4.42
N ILE A 12 -50.73 28.10 4.06
CA ILE A 12 -49.92 28.71 2.99
C ILE A 12 -48.44 28.73 3.40
N LEU A 13 -48.12 29.13 4.63
CA LEU A 13 -46.75 29.07 5.16
C LEU A 13 -46.17 27.65 5.19
N LEU A 14 -46.97 26.65 5.60
CA LEU A 14 -46.54 25.26 5.62
C LEU A 14 -46.26 24.72 4.20
N ILE A 15 -47.12 25.06 3.24
CA ILE A 15 -46.92 24.73 1.81
C ILE A 15 -45.68 25.43 1.26
N PHE A 16 -45.44 26.70 1.62
CA PHE A 16 -44.25 27.44 1.20
C PHE A 16 -42.96 26.81 1.75
N LEU A 17 -42.94 26.44 3.05
CA LEU A 17 -41.84 25.73 3.70
C LEU A 17 -41.56 24.36 3.07
N LEU A 18 -42.62 23.62 2.73
CA LEU A 18 -42.50 22.34 2.02
C LEU A 18 -41.93 22.53 0.61
N LEU A 19 -42.39 23.53 -0.14
CA LEU A 19 -41.88 23.84 -1.48
C LEU A 19 -40.42 24.32 -1.46
N THR A 20 -40.01 25.13 -0.45
CA THR A 20 -38.60 25.50 -0.29
C THR A 20 -37.72 24.28 0.04
N ASN A 21 -38.19 23.36 0.89
CA ASN A 21 -37.46 22.12 1.18
C ASN A 21 -37.35 21.20 -0.05
N VAL A 22 -38.39 21.09 -0.88
CA VAL A 22 -38.32 20.35 -2.16
C VAL A 22 -37.28 20.96 -3.10
N SER A 23 -37.17 22.30 -3.17
CA SER A 23 -36.13 22.98 -3.96
C SER A 23 -34.70 22.82 -3.39
N GLY A 24 -34.59 22.52 -2.10
CA GLY A 24 -33.32 22.13 -1.45
C GLY A 24 -32.91 20.70 -1.78
N GLN A 25 -33.86 19.75 -1.71
CA GLN A 25 -33.59 18.34 -2.04
C GLN A 25 -33.24 18.15 -3.52
N SER A 26 -33.91 18.84 -4.46
CA SER A 26 -33.61 18.70 -5.89
C SER A 26 -32.22 19.24 -6.29
N LYS A 27 -31.55 20.02 -5.42
CA LYS A 27 -30.15 20.40 -5.61
C LYS A 27 -29.14 19.38 -5.07
N TYR A 28 -29.53 18.54 -4.10
CA TYR A 28 -28.71 17.42 -3.64
C TYR A 28 -28.77 16.21 -4.60
N GLU A 29 -29.80 16.12 -5.45
CA GLU A 29 -29.88 15.11 -6.51
C GLU A 29 -29.03 15.42 -7.75
N GLU A 30 -28.36 16.58 -7.82
CA GLU A 30 -27.28 16.86 -8.78
C GLU A 30 -26.00 16.13 -8.33
N ARG A 31 -26.06 14.80 -8.36
CA ARG A 31 -25.06 13.88 -7.76
C ARG A 31 -23.66 14.17 -8.29
N ARG A 32 -22.69 14.29 -7.37
CA ARG A 32 -21.24 14.27 -7.64
C ARG A 32 -20.96 13.18 -8.69
N ALA A 33 -20.50 13.57 -9.88
CA ALA A 33 -20.36 12.64 -11.02
C ALA A 33 -19.34 11.51 -10.75
N MET A 34 -18.47 11.75 -9.78
CA MET A 34 -17.39 10.92 -9.29
C MET A 34 -17.22 11.24 -7.79
N GLY A 35 -17.09 10.22 -6.96
CA GLY A 35 -16.70 10.34 -5.56
C GLY A 35 -15.18 10.27 -5.41
N LYS A 36 -14.64 10.79 -4.31
CA LYS A 36 -13.21 10.79 -4.00
C LYS A 36 -12.96 10.58 -2.52
N PHE A 37 -12.06 9.67 -2.17
CA PHE A 37 -11.57 9.49 -0.80
C PHE A 37 -10.05 9.62 -0.71
N LEU A 38 -9.58 10.06 0.45
CA LEU A 38 -8.17 10.01 0.82
C LEU A 38 -7.86 8.64 1.43
N LEU A 39 -6.65 8.14 1.18
CA LEU A 39 -6.09 7.02 1.91
C LEU A 39 -4.72 7.39 2.47
N PHE A 40 -4.57 7.14 3.77
CA PHE A 40 -3.33 7.23 4.53
C PHE A 40 -3.03 5.90 5.21
N THR A 41 -1.75 5.61 5.45
CA THR A 41 -1.32 4.38 6.11
C THR A 41 0.07 4.56 6.69
N ASP A 42 0.42 3.76 7.71
CA ASP A 42 1.78 3.57 8.19
C ASP A 42 2.42 4.94 8.55
N PHE A 43 1.81 5.59 9.54
CA PHE A 43 2.21 6.91 10.05
C PHE A 43 3.50 6.81 10.89
N HIS A 44 3.55 5.83 11.80
CA HIS A 44 4.62 5.62 12.78
C HIS A 44 5.16 6.92 13.39
N ILE A 45 4.33 7.66 14.13
CA ILE A 45 4.76 8.89 14.80
C ILE A 45 5.73 8.53 15.94
N ASP A 46 6.94 9.07 15.83
CA ASP A 46 7.96 9.00 16.87
C ASP A 46 7.99 10.33 17.65
N ASP A 47 7.49 10.29 18.89
CA ASP A 47 7.49 11.38 19.87
C ASP A 47 8.85 11.58 20.57
N GLN A 48 9.82 10.67 20.37
CA GLN A 48 11.20 10.76 20.86
C GLN A 48 12.20 11.12 19.76
N TYR A 49 11.73 11.29 18.52
CA TYR A 49 12.52 11.74 17.38
C TYR A 49 13.20 13.09 17.64
N ASP A 50 14.52 13.14 17.45
CA ASP A 50 15.29 14.36 17.57
C ASP A 50 16.28 14.54 16.41
N ARG A 51 16.31 15.74 15.84
CA ARG A 51 17.21 16.13 14.74
C ARG A 51 18.72 16.14 15.10
N HIS A 52 19.04 15.95 16.38
CA HIS A 52 20.39 15.76 16.92
C HIS A 52 20.56 14.38 17.58
N GLY A 53 19.59 13.48 17.42
CA GLY A 53 19.65 12.10 17.86
C GLY A 53 20.49 11.20 16.95
N ASP A 54 20.60 9.94 17.36
CA ASP A 54 21.48 8.93 16.77
C ASP A 54 20.72 8.09 15.72
N PRO A 55 21.06 8.15 14.42
CA PRO A 55 20.38 7.36 13.38
C PRO A 55 20.45 5.84 13.59
N SER A 56 21.37 5.33 14.41
CA SER A 56 21.43 3.91 14.79
C SER A 56 20.47 3.53 15.93
N LYS A 57 19.74 4.51 16.47
CA LYS A 57 18.83 4.41 17.63
C LYS A 57 17.53 5.18 17.36
N MET A 58 16.92 4.95 16.20
CA MET A 58 15.67 5.61 15.79
C MET A 58 15.69 7.16 15.85
N CYS A 59 16.87 7.78 15.74
CA CYS A 59 17.04 9.23 15.87
C CYS A 59 16.70 9.77 17.28
N HIS A 60 16.79 8.93 18.31
CA HIS A 60 16.64 9.37 19.71
C HIS A 60 17.95 9.93 20.27
N ARG A 61 17.87 10.75 21.32
CA ARG A 61 19.07 11.23 22.06
C ARG A 61 19.57 10.21 23.07
N ASN A 62 20.89 10.07 23.16
CA ASN A 62 21.54 9.25 24.19
C ASN A 62 21.47 9.92 25.57
N ALA A 63 20.68 9.35 26.49
CA ALA A 63 20.48 9.88 27.85
C ALA A 63 21.77 10.04 28.70
N THR A 64 22.90 9.44 28.30
CA THR A 64 24.19 9.52 29.01
C THR A 64 25.10 10.65 28.53
N ASN A 65 24.87 11.21 27.33
CA ASN A 65 25.81 12.14 26.69
C ASN A 65 25.20 13.54 26.62
N GLY A 66 25.26 14.28 27.74
CA GLY A 66 24.90 15.70 27.82
C GLY A 66 25.93 16.64 27.15
N THR A 67 26.49 16.22 26.01
CA THR A 67 27.51 16.94 25.24
C THR A 67 27.24 16.77 23.75
N ASP A 68 27.41 17.85 22.99
CA ASP A 68 27.21 17.86 21.53
C ASP A 68 28.25 16.99 20.82
N GLN A 69 27.99 15.68 20.74
CA GLN A 69 28.60 14.83 19.72
C GLN A 69 28.01 15.25 18.38
N GLN A 70 28.68 16.21 17.73
CA GLN A 70 28.39 16.61 16.36
C GLN A 70 28.50 15.40 15.43
N THR A 71 27.37 14.76 15.18
CA THR A 71 27.17 14.03 13.92
C THR A 71 27.56 14.99 12.80
N THR A 72 28.35 14.52 11.84
CA THR A 72 28.77 15.35 10.73
C THR A 72 27.52 15.83 10.00
N ARG A 73 27.45 17.11 9.62
CA ARG A 73 26.18 17.75 9.16
C ARG A 73 25.46 17.06 8.00
N ALA A 74 26.12 16.14 7.29
CA ALA A 74 25.55 15.30 6.23
C ALA A 74 24.85 14.01 6.73
N SER A 75 24.80 13.76 8.04
CA SER A 75 24.13 12.59 8.65
C SER A 75 23.27 12.91 9.87
N SER A 76 23.05 14.19 10.17
CA SER A 76 22.10 14.62 11.21
C SER A 76 20.65 14.49 10.69
N PRO A 77 19.70 13.93 11.46
CA PRO A 77 18.31 13.78 11.02
C PRO A 77 17.60 15.12 10.75
N GLY A 78 16.68 15.18 9.78
CA GLY A 78 16.03 16.41 9.35
C GLY A 78 14.80 16.82 10.19
N PRO A 79 14.32 18.07 10.08
CA PRO A 79 13.16 18.54 10.87
C PRO A 79 11.84 17.78 10.61
N PHE A 80 11.70 17.11 9.46
CA PHE A 80 10.51 16.33 9.07
C PHE A 80 10.80 14.81 8.97
N GLY A 81 11.92 14.32 9.52
CA GLY A 81 12.26 12.90 9.51
C GLY A 81 13.59 12.57 8.81
N SER A 82 13.95 11.28 8.87
CA SER A 82 15.10 10.67 8.20
C SER A 82 14.71 9.28 7.73
N ARG A 83 15.21 8.80 6.58
CA ARG A 83 14.90 7.45 6.05
C ARG A 83 15.39 6.28 6.93
N THR A 84 16.19 6.58 7.94
CA THR A 84 16.72 5.65 8.95
C THR A 84 15.84 5.53 10.20
N CYS A 85 14.81 6.36 10.33
CA CYS A 85 14.03 6.55 11.55
C CYS A 85 12.56 6.76 11.21
N ASP A 86 11.70 6.63 12.22
CA ASP A 86 10.30 7.01 12.09
C ASP A 86 10.12 8.53 12.24
N PRO A 87 9.07 9.13 11.66
CA PRO A 87 8.93 10.57 11.56
C PRO A 87 8.39 11.24 12.83
N PRO A 88 8.78 12.49 13.11
CA PRO A 88 8.08 13.32 14.08
C PRO A 88 6.68 13.69 13.54
N LEU A 89 5.75 14.01 14.45
CA LEU A 89 4.38 14.46 14.12
C LEU A 89 4.34 15.61 13.07
N ALA A 90 5.40 16.42 12.98
CA ALA A 90 5.55 17.49 11.99
C ALA A 90 5.47 17.01 10.53
N LEU A 91 5.88 15.78 10.21
CA LEU A 91 5.68 15.21 8.87
C LEU A 91 4.21 14.89 8.62
N ILE A 92 3.53 14.32 9.61
CA ILE A 92 2.11 13.93 9.49
C ILE A 92 1.24 15.18 9.34
N ASP A 93 1.51 16.24 10.11
CA ASP A 93 0.85 17.54 9.96
C ASP A 93 1.08 18.14 8.57
N PHE A 94 2.31 18.13 8.04
CA PHE A 94 2.61 18.56 6.68
C PHE A 94 1.85 17.75 5.62
N MET A 95 1.83 16.42 5.74
CA MET A 95 1.19 15.55 4.75
C MET A 95 -0.34 15.65 4.78
N LEU A 96 -0.94 15.84 5.96
CA LEU A 96 -2.37 16.13 6.10
C LEU A 96 -2.74 17.51 5.54
N LYS A 97 -1.93 18.55 5.82
CA LYS A 97 -2.06 19.91 5.25
C LYS A 97 -2.00 19.89 3.72
N GLU A 98 -1.05 19.15 3.14
CA GLU A 98 -0.93 19.00 1.69
C GLU A 98 -2.10 18.22 1.07
N ALA A 99 -2.55 17.14 1.72
CA ALA A 99 -3.74 16.42 1.28
C ALA A 99 -4.99 17.31 1.33
N GLN A 100 -5.15 18.15 2.36
CA GLN A 100 -6.24 19.12 2.46
C GLN A 100 -6.20 20.12 1.30
N LYS A 101 -5.01 20.62 0.91
CA LYS A 101 -4.86 21.46 -0.30
C LYS A 101 -5.31 20.74 -1.58
N LYS A 102 -4.99 19.45 -1.73
CA LYS A 102 -5.28 18.70 -2.98
C LYS A 102 -6.72 18.17 -3.05
N LEU A 103 -7.33 17.83 -1.91
CA LEU A 103 -8.71 17.38 -1.77
C LEU A 103 -9.29 17.80 -0.39
N PRO A 104 -9.86 19.02 -0.27
CA PRO A 104 -10.34 19.55 1.02
C PRO A 104 -11.68 18.97 1.48
N ASP A 105 -12.43 18.34 0.57
CA ASP A 105 -13.79 17.79 0.79
C ASP A 105 -13.88 16.36 0.23
N PRO A 106 -13.14 15.39 0.82
CA PRO A 106 -13.24 13.98 0.47
C PRO A 106 -14.50 13.35 1.07
N ASP A 107 -15.07 12.36 0.39
CA ASP A 107 -16.23 11.60 0.91
C ASP A 107 -15.84 10.76 2.15
N TYR A 108 -14.59 10.28 2.21
CA TYR A 108 -14.01 9.55 3.34
C TYR A 108 -12.50 9.81 3.47
N ILE A 109 -11.96 9.59 4.67
CA ILE A 109 -10.54 9.31 4.92
C ILE A 109 -10.43 7.86 5.38
N ILE A 110 -9.83 7.01 4.55
CA ILE A 110 -9.48 5.63 4.94
C ILE A 110 -8.09 5.66 5.54
N TRP A 111 -7.92 5.03 6.71
CA TRP A 111 -6.68 5.11 7.46
C TRP A 111 -6.29 3.73 8.01
N THR A 112 -5.30 3.10 7.37
CA THR A 112 -5.02 1.66 7.55
C THR A 112 -4.10 1.29 8.73
N GLY A 113 -3.94 2.18 9.71
CA GLY A 113 -3.26 1.91 10.98
C GLY A 113 -1.76 2.16 10.98
N ASP A 114 -1.10 1.59 12.00
CA ASP A 114 0.32 1.69 12.33
C ASP A 114 0.82 3.11 12.67
N ASN A 115 0.56 3.48 13.92
CA ASN A 115 0.87 4.78 14.52
C ASN A 115 2.09 4.79 15.42
N ALA A 116 2.38 3.71 16.15
CA ALA A 116 3.53 3.70 17.05
C ALA A 116 4.82 3.37 16.29
N ALA A 117 5.90 4.09 16.61
CA ALA A 117 7.22 3.91 16.00
C ALA A 117 7.78 2.48 16.18
N HIS A 118 8.80 2.14 15.40
CA HIS A 118 9.53 0.87 15.44
C HIS A 118 10.52 0.76 16.61
N ASP A 119 10.08 1.12 17.81
CA ASP A 119 10.89 1.15 19.03
C ASP A 119 10.25 0.37 20.20
N LYS A 120 10.44 0.83 21.45
CA LYS A 120 9.74 0.31 22.62
C LYS A 120 8.82 1.37 23.22
N TYR A 121 7.52 1.10 23.14
CA TYR A 121 6.45 1.89 23.74
C TYR A 121 5.66 1.06 24.76
N ASP A 122 4.96 1.75 25.66
CA ASP A 122 3.96 1.18 26.55
C ASP A 122 2.54 1.62 26.13
N GLU A 123 1.52 1.17 26.87
CA GLU A 123 0.12 1.50 26.59
C GLU A 123 -0.14 3.01 26.67
N SER A 124 0.51 3.73 27.61
CA SER A 124 0.35 5.18 27.75
C SER A 124 0.92 5.92 26.53
N ARG A 125 2.08 5.48 26.03
CA ARG A 125 2.73 6.08 24.85
C ARG A 125 1.93 5.79 23.58
N LEU A 126 1.53 4.54 23.33
CA LEU A 126 0.67 4.17 22.20
C LEU A 126 -0.61 5.02 22.15
N LEU A 127 -1.30 5.15 23.29
CA LEU A 127 -2.54 5.91 23.38
C LEU A 127 -2.35 7.44 23.22
N SER A 128 -1.21 7.98 23.65
CA SER A 128 -0.80 9.38 23.41
C SER A 128 -0.47 9.64 21.93
N THR A 129 0.18 8.68 21.26
CA THR A 129 0.47 8.74 19.83
C THR A 129 -0.82 8.71 18.99
N LEU A 130 -1.78 7.85 19.36
CA LEU A 130 -3.10 7.81 18.74
C LEU A 130 -3.90 9.10 18.95
N GLU A 131 -3.84 9.73 20.14
CA GLU A 131 -4.42 11.06 20.36
C GLU A 131 -3.78 12.14 19.46
N SER A 132 -2.47 12.08 19.29
CA SER A 132 -1.72 13.01 18.43
C SER A 132 -2.13 12.87 16.96
N ALA A 133 -2.21 11.64 16.46
CA ALA A 133 -2.66 11.34 15.11
C ALA A 133 -4.13 11.74 14.87
N ASN A 134 -5.03 11.39 15.79
CA ASN A 134 -6.45 11.76 15.71
C ASN A 134 -6.62 13.28 15.71
N SER A 135 -5.87 13.99 16.56
CA SER A 135 -5.90 15.46 16.64
C SER A 135 -5.44 16.11 15.35
N ALA A 136 -4.37 15.62 14.73
CA ALA A 136 -3.89 16.12 13.44
C ALA A 136 -4.92 15.87 12.32
N ILE A 137 -5.54 14.68 12.26
CA ILE A 137 -6.59 14.37 11.28
C ILE A 137 -7.78 15.31 11.46
N LEU A 138 -8.26 15.50 12.70
CA LEU A 138 -9.40 16.40 13.00
C LEU A 138 -9.09 17.88 12.77
N GLN A 139 -7.84 18.31 12.92
CA GLN A 139 -7.39 19.67 12.65
C GLN A 139 -7.47 20.00 11.16
N HIS A 140 -7.03 19.09 10.29
CA HIS A 140 -7.02 19.29 8.84
C HIS A 140 -8.34 18.88 8.16
N PHE A 141 -9.10 17.96 8.74
CA PHE A 141 -10.34 17.43 8.15
C PHE A 141 -11.52 17.42 9.14
N PRO A 142 -11.91 18.58 9.71
CA PRO A 142 -12.97 18.68 10.71
C PRO A 142 -14.33 18.26 10.12
N GLY A 143 -14.95 17.23 10.71
CA GLY A 143 -16.27 16.72 10.31
C GLY A 143 -16.26 15.74 9.12
N ILE A 144 -15.09 15.43 8.56
CA ILE A 144 -14.94 14.37 7.54
C ILE A 144 -15.06 12.99 8.19
N ILE A 145 -15.62 12.03 7.45
CA ILE A 145 -15.78 10.64 7.88
C ILE A 145 -14.42 9.93 7.81
N VAL A 146 -13.87 9.56 8.97
CA VAL A 146 -12.65 8.74 9.06
C VAL A 146 -13.05 7.28 9.25
N VAL A 147 -12.36 6.36 8.57
CA VAL A 147 -12.54 4.91 8.67
C VAL A 147 -11.19 4.30 9.13
N PRO A 148 -10.92 4.25 10.45
CA PRO A 148 -9.66 3.75 11.00
C PRO A 148 -9.58 2.22 10.99
N VAL A 149 -8.37 1.69 10.90
CA VAL A 149 -8.05 0.25 10.99
C VAL A 149 -6.93 0.05 12.01
N VAL A 150 -6.95 -1.10 12.70
CA VAL A 150 -5.91 -1.52 13.63
C VAL A 150 -4.77 -2.18 12.85
N GLY A 151 -3.59 -1.54 12.81
CA GLY A 151 -2.34 -2.13 12.34
C GLY A 151 -1.61 -2.90 13.44
N ASN A 152 -0.49 -3.56 13.13
CA ASN A 152 0.21 -4.41 14.09
C ASN A 152 0.96 -3.64 15.20
N HIS A 153 1.24 -2.35 15.03
CA HIS A 153 1.79 -1.47 16.08
C HIS A 153 0.73 -0.91 17.05
N GLU A 154 -0.57 -1.16 16.82
CA GLU A 154 -1.65 -0.83 17.78
C GLU A 154 -1.83 -1.90 18.89
N SER A 155 -0.73 -2.43 19.45
CA SER A 155 -0.74 -3.39 20.57
C SER A 155 0.48 -3.25 21.47
N VAL A 156 0.39 -3.65 22.74
CA VAL A 156 1.52 -3.63 23.68
C VAL A 156 1.69 -5.00 24.34
N PRO A 157 2.79 -5.74 24.06
CA PRO A 157 3.82 -5.44 23.07
C PRO A 157 3.27 -5.49 21.63
N GLY A 158 3.95 -4.80 20.71
CA GLY A 158 3.56 -4.78 19.29
C GLY A 158 3.44 -6.18 18.68
N ASN A 159 2.45 -6.36 17.80
CA ASN A 159 1.98 -7.61 17.21
C ASN A 159 1.15 -8.55 18.13
N ASP A 160 0.92 -8.21 19.41
CA ASP A 160 0.24 -9.09 20.37
C ASP A 160 -1.28 -8.80 20.47
N PHE A 161 -2.06 -9.46 19.62
CA PHE A 161 -3.52 -9.31 19.52
C PHE A 161 -4.27 -10.62 19.76
N ALA A 162 -5.18 -10.65 20.73
CA ALA A 162 -6.12 -11.75 20.95
C ALA A 162 -7.55 -11.43 20.45
N ASP A 163 -8.33 -12.48 20.12
CA ASP A 163 -9.80 -12.45 19.92
C ASP A 163 -10.45 -13.01 21.19
N ASP A 164 -10.40 -12.23 22.27
CA ASP A 164 -11.06 -12.52 23.54
C ASP A 164 -11.71 -11.25 24.11
N GLU A 165 -12.71 -11.43 24.98
CA GLU A 165 -13.52 -10.32 25.52
C GLU A 165 -12.91 -9.73 26.82
N GLY A 166 -11.61 -9.96 27.08
CA GLY A 166 -10.87 -9.47 28.24
C GLY A 166 -9.55 -8.73 27.94
N ASN A 167 -9.03 -8.80 26.71
CA ASN A 167 -7.83 -8.08 26.28
C ASN A 167 -8.05 -6.56 26.24
N ASN A 168 -7.24 -5.79 26.98
CA ASN A 168 -7.40 -4.34 27.14
C ASN A 168 -6.97 -3.51 25.92
N ASN A 169 -6.15 -4.06 25.00
CA ASN A 169 -5.52 -3.29 23.91
C ASN A 169 -6.56 -2.51 23.07
N TYR A 170 -7.76 -3.07 22.83
CA TYR A 170 -8.80 -2.39 22.06
C TYR A 170 -9.60 -1.34 22.84
N ALA A 171 -9.58 -1.35 24.17
CA ALA A 171 -10.43 -0.47 24.99
C ALA A 171 -9.96 1.00 24.92
N GLY A 172 -8.65 1.23 25.09
CA GLY A 172 -8.07 2.56 24.94
C GLY A 172 -8.20 3.11 23.52
N ILE A 173 -8.09 2.23 22.50
CA ILE A 173 -8.27 2.60 21.10
C ILE A 173 -9.74 2.95 20.81
N PHE A 174 -10.70 2.14 21.28
CA PHE A 174 -12.12 2.39 21.08
C PHE A 174 -12.55 3.74 21.65
N GLU A 175 -12.15 4.08 22.88
CA GLU A 175 -12.54 5.36 23.48
C GLU A 175 -11.99 6.60 22.73
N ARG A 176 -10.99 6.41 21.86
CA ARG A 176 -10.40 7.43 20.98
C ARG A 176 -10.99 7.44 19.56
N TRP A 177 -11.59 6.33 19.10
CA TRP A 177 -12.17 6.18 17.75
C TRP A 177 -13.71 5.99 17.73
N LYS A 178 -14.37 5.92 18.89
CA LYS A 178 -15.82 5.65 19.03
C LYS A 178 -16.73 6.58 18.21
N ASP A 179 -16.35 7.83 18.02
CA ASP A 179 -17.14 8.82 17.27
C ASP A 179 -17.07 8.59 15.74
N TRP A 180 -16.04 7.85 15.28
CA TRP A 180 -15.89 7.38 13.90
C TRP A 180 -16.46 5.96 13.70
N ILE A 181 -16.17 5.07 14.65
CA ILE A 181 -16.54 3.63 14.61
C ILE A 181 -18.02 3.40 14.91
N GLY A 182 -18.60 4.20 15.82
CA GLY A 182 -19.96 4.09 16.30
C GLY A 182 -20.16 3.04 17.42
N GLU A 183 -20.99 3.37 18.40
CA GLU A 183 -21.30 2.50 19.56
C GLU A 183 -21.88 1.13 19.14
N SER A 184 -22.51 1.02 17.96
CA SER A 184 -23.03 -0.24 17.40
C SER A 184 -21.94 -1.25 17.01
N ALA A 185 -20.72 -0.78 16.69
CA ALA A 185 -19.56 -1.60 16.38
C ALA A 185 -18.73 -1.99 17.62
N LYS A 186 -18.96 -1.33 18.77
CA LYS A 186 -18.20 -1.50 20.02
C LYS A 186 -17.99 -2.95 20.43
N LYS A 187 -19.03 -3.80 20.34
CA LYS A 187 -18.91 -5.21 20.76
C LYS A 187 -17.93 -6.01 19.89
N THR A 188 -17.87 -5.77 18.58
CA THR A 188 -16.90 -6.48 17.73
C THR A 188 -15.51 -5.86 17.84
N PHE A 189 -15.45 -4.53 17.98
CA PHE A 189 -14.18 -3.82 18.11
C PHE A 189 -13.47 -4.14 19.44
N LEU A 190 -14.15 -4.06 20.59
CA LEU A 190 -13.56 -4.38 21.90
C LEU A 190 -13.14 -5.85 22.03
N ARG A 191 -13.71 -6.74 21.22
CA ARG A 191 -13.37 -8.17 21.18
C ARG A 191 -12.13 -8.46 20.32
N GLY A 192 -11.84 -7.64 19.31
CA GLY A 192 -10.82 -8.00 18.32
C GLY A 192 -10.43 -6.97 17.27
N GLY A 193 -10.73 -5.68 17.46
CA GLY A 193 -10.37 -4.60 16.53
C GLY A 193 -11.10 -4.60 15.18
N TYR A 194 -11.96 -5.59 14.90
CA TYR A 194 -12.73 -5.68 13.65
C TYR A 194 -14.16 -5.13 13.80
N TYR A 195 -14.68 -4.52 12.73
CA TYR A 195 -16.03 -3.96 12.73
C TYR A 195 -16.65 -3.83 11.34
N LEU A 196 -17.96 -3.59 11.32
CA LEU A 196 -18.72 -3.25 10.11
C LEU A 196 -19.00 -1.75 10.13
N PHE A 197 -18.29 -0.98 9.32
CA PHE A 197 -18.66 0.42 9.07
C PHE A 197 -19.75 0.47 7.98
N ARG A 198 -20.81 1.24 8.23
CA ARG A 198 -21.91 1.46 7.27
C ARG A 198 -21.85 2.90 6.84
N SER A 199 -21.82 3.14 5.52
CA SER A 199 -21.80 4.50 5.01
C SER A 199 -23.05 5.28 5.45
N PRO A 200 -22.92 6.55 5.87
CA PRO A 200 -24.03 7.49 5.98
C PRO A 200 -24.31 8.22 4.64
N LEU A 201 -23.44 8.09 3.64
CA LEU A 201 -23.53 8.74 2.33
C LEU A 201 -24.25 7.88 1.28
N ASP A 202 -24.11 6.55 1.39
CA ASP A 202 -24.60 5.57 0.43
C ASP A 202 -24.91 4.21 1.10
N ASN A 203 -25.20 3.16 0.31
CA ASN A 203 -25.57 1.83 0.83
C ASN A 203 -24.36 0.90 1.13
N SER A 204 -23.12 1.40 1.09
CA SER A 204 -21.92 0.56 1.23
C SER A 204 -21.71 0.03 2.65
N VAL A 205 -21.19 -1.19 2.73
CA VAL A 205 -20.77 -1.83 3.98
C VAL A 205 -19.30 -2.20 3.88
N PHE A 206 -18.50 -1.55 4.71
CA PHE A 206 -17.08 -1.76 4.85
C PHE A 206 -16.85 -2.79 5.96
N ILE A 207 -16.18 -3.89 5.64
CA ILE A 207 -15.68 -4.83 6.64
C ILE A 207 -14.24 -4.45 6.94
N ILE A 208 -14.05 -3.90 8.13
CA ILE A 208 -12.74 -3.55 8.65
C ILE A 208 -12.20 -4.78 9.38
N LEU A 209 -11.18 -5.40 8.81
CA LEU A 209 -10.56 -6.61 9.32
C LEU A 209 -9.31 -6.27 10.13
N ASN A 210 -9.28 -6.75 11.37
CA ASN A 210 -8.01 -6.96 12.06
C ASN A 210 -7.32 -8.19 11.44
N THR A 211 -6.35 -7.96 10.57
CA THR A 211 -5.51 -9.01 9.96
C THR A 211 -4.30 -9.39 10.80
N ASN A 212 -4.03 -8.68 11.91
CA ASN A 212 -2.90 -8.95 12.80
C ASN A 212 -3.05 -10.31 13.47
N PHE A 213 -4.27 -10.83 13.59
CA PHE A 213 -4.56 -12.22 13.97
C PHE A 213 -4.01 -13.29 13.03
N TYR A 214 -3.69 -12.92 11.79
CA TYR A 214 -3.26 -13.85 10.75
C TYR A 214 -1.76 -13.71 10.42
N TYR A 215 -1.18 -12.55 10.76
CA TYR A 215 0.24 -12.24 10.63
C TYR A 215 1.15 -13.33 11.20
N VAL A 216 2.32 -13.55 10.59
CA VAL A 216 3.28 -14.55 11.06
C VAL A 216 3.83 -14.29 12.48
N GLY A 217 3.72 -13.06 12.99
CA GLY A 217 4.06 -12.71 14.37
C GLY A 217 3.05 -13.14 15.44
N ASN A 218 1.79 -13.42 15.06
CA ASN A 218 0.69 -13.71 15.99
C ASN A 218 0.35 -15.21 16.03
N LYS A 219 -0.34 -15.68 17.09
CA LYS A 219 -0.38 -17.09 17.52
C LYS A 219 -1.78 -17.73 17.57
N GLU A 220 -2.88 -17.02 17.30
CA GLU A 220 -4.24 -17.49 17.61
C GLU A 220 -5.32 -17.29 16.50
N VAL A 221 -6.61 -17.49 16.86
CA VAL A 221 -7.85 -16.92 16.24
C VAL A 221 -8.62 -17.65 15.11
N LYS A 222 -9.98 -17.59 15.22
CA LYS A 222 -11.01 -18.26 14.39
C LYS A 222 -12.43 -17.71 14.73
N ARG A 223 -13.39 -17.37 13.84
CA ARG A 223 -13.54 -16.96 12.41
C ARG A 223 -15.05 -16.64 12.16
N ASN A 224 -15.44 -15.63 11.36
CA ASN A 224 -16.74 -15.67 10.62
C ASN A 224 -16.82 -14.76 9.36
N ASN A 225 -17.94 -14.76 8.61
CA ASN A 225 -18.10 -14.22 7.24
C ASN A 225 -19.24 -13.18 7.06
N SER A 226 -19.11 -12.27 6.07
CA SER A 226 -20.18 -11.45 5.43
C SER A 226 -19.65 -10.81 4.11
N PHE A 227 -20.51 -10.14 3.31
CA PHE A 227 -20.12 -9.41 2.08
C PHE A 227 -19.59 -7.99 2.38
N ALA A 228 -18.66 -7.48 1.56
CA ALA A 228 -17.67 -6.51 2.02
C ALA A 228 -17.05 -5.58 0.96
N HIS A 229 -16.79 -4.32 1.33
CA HIS A 229 -15.49 -3.72 1.00
C HIS A 229 -14.48 -4.22 2.05
N ILE A 230 -13.29 -4.67 1.65
CA ILE A 230 -12.28 -5.17 2.60
C ILE A 230 -11.26 -4.06 2.83
N ILE A 231 -11.09 -3.67 4.08
CA ILE A 231 -9.96 -2.83 4.50
C ILE A 231 -9.30 -3.52 5.69
N ALA A 232 -8.00 -3.70 5.61
CA ALA A 232 -7.19 -4.29 6.66
C ALA A 232 -5.79 -3.65 6.62
N HIS A 233 -4.99 -3.80 7.68
CA HIS A 233 -3.60 -3.34 7.61
C HIS A 233 -2.75 -4.28 6.73
N ILE A 234 -2.68 -5.55 7.11
CA ILE A 234 -1.77 -6.55 6.54
C ILE A 234 -2.42 -7.27 5.34
N PRO A 235 -1.77 -7.31 4.17
CA PRO A 235 -2.29 -7.96 2.96
C PRO A 235 -2.16 -9.48 2.99
N ILE A 236 -2.92 -10.17 2.12
CA ILE A 236 -2.66 -11.59 1.80
C ILE A 236 -1.58 -11.69 0.71
N GLY A 237 -0.84 -12.81 0.70
CA GLY A 237 0.32 -13.01 -0.18
C GLY A 237 1.65 -12.71 0.50
N ALA A 238 2.60 -12.20 -0.28
CA ALA A 238 4.00 -12.00 0.09
C ALA A 238 4.47 -10.58 -0.26
N TYR A 239 5.54 -10.11 0.38
CA TYR A 239 6.20 -8.83 0.09
C TYR A 239 7.11 -8.94 -1.14
N GLU A 240 6.89 -8.06 -2.12
CA GLU A 240 7.58 -8.06 -3.40
C GLU A 240 9.08 -7.71 -3.28
N MET A 241 9.44 -6.89 -2.30
CA MET A 241 10.82 -6.43 -2.10
C MET A 241 11.75 -7.46 -1.42
N TYR A 242 11.30 -8.71 -1.20
CA TYR A 242 12.25 -9.81 -0.96
C TYR A 242 13.06 -10.14 -2.23
N SER A 243 12.48 -9.96 -3.41
CA SER A 243 13.17 -10.15 -4.69
C SER A 243 14.45 -9.32 -4.77
N VAL A 244 14.38 -8.03 -4.44
CA VAL A 244 15.50 -7.07 -4.50
C VAL A 244 16.54 -7.24 -3.38
N LYS A 245 16.28 -8.12 -2.41
CA LYS A 245 17.22 -8.50 -1.34
C LYS A 245 18.05 -9.74 -1.68
N ASN A 246 17.76 -10.40 -2.81
CA ASN A 246 18.24 -11.75 -3.15
C ASN A 246 17.87 -12.80 -2.07
N GLU A 247 16.74 -12.60 -1.40
CA GLU A 247 16.14 -13.57 -0.50
C GLU A 247 15.03 -14.32 -1.24
N ASP A 248 14.78 -15.58 -0.85
CA ASP A 248 13.52 -16.24 -1.22
C ASP A 248 12.32 -15.45 -0.69
N TRP A 249 11.19 -15.54 -1.39
CA TRP A 249 9.93 -14.93 -0.96
C TRP A 249 9.52 -15.45 0.43
N LYS A 250 8.90 -14.59 1.24
CA LYS A 250 8.38 -14.96 2.57
C LYS A 250 6.89 -14.69 2.66
N PRO A 251 6.15 -15.43 3.50
CA PRO A 251 4.73 -15.21 3.73
C PRO A 251 4.50 -14.10 4.76
N GLU A 252 3.67 -13.10 4.45
CA GLU A 252 3.26 -12.07 5.43
C GLU A 252 2.37 -12.66 6.53
N MET A 253 1.62 -13.71 6.22
CA MET A 253 0.69 -14.35 7.15
C MET A 253 0.81 -15.87 7.12
N SER A 254 0.39 -16.53 8.21
CA SER A 254 0.44 -18.00 8.28
C SER A 254 -0.29 -18.63 7.09
N GLY A 255 0.35 -19.57 6.37
CA GLY A 255 -0.18 -20.13 5.12
C GLY A 255 -1.60 -20.70 5.23
N ARG A 256 -1.97 -21.21 6.41
CA ARG A 256 -3.34 -21.66 6.73
C ARG A 256 -4.37 -20.53 6.67
N TYR A 257 -4.00 -19.33 7.11
CA TYR A 257 -4.85 -18.14 7.09
C TYR A 257 -4.81 -17.47 5.72
N ASN A 258 -3.63 -17.38 5.09
CA ASN A 258 -3.48 -16.90 3.72
C ASN A 258 -4.41 -17.66 2.77
N ARG A 259 -4.33 -19.00 2.78
CA ARG A 259 -5.18 -19.88 1.97
C ARG A 259 -6.67 -19.67 2.25
N ARG A 260 -7.06 -19.57 3.53
CA ARG A 260 -8.48 -19.40 3.88
C ARG A 260 -9.03 -18.01 3.54
N LEU A 261 -8.21 -16.95 3.60
CA LEU A 261 -8.61 -15.62 3.13
C LEU A 261 -8.68 -15.58 1.61
N TYR A 262 -7.72 -16.20 0.89
CA TYR A 262 -7.81 -16.44 -0.55
C TYR A 262 -9.12 -17.15 -0.93
N ASP A 263 -9.46 -18.27 -0.28
CA ASP A 263 -10.69 -19.03 -0.56
C ASP A 263 -11.96 -18.17 -0.34
N ILE A 264 -11.98 -17.34 0.72
CA ILE A 264 -13.09 -16.42 1.00
C ILE A 264 -13.14 -15.30 -0.05
N PHE A 265 -12.03 -14.63 -0.35
CA PHE A 265 -12.00 -13.51 -1.28
C PHE A 265 -12.34 -13.95 -2.71
N VAL A 266 -11.91 -15.15 -3.14
CA VAL A 266 -12.31 -15.73 -4.43
C VAL A 266 -13.81 -16.00 -4.45
N ALA A 267 -14.35 -16.70 -3.46
CA ALA A 267 -15.77 -17.06 -3.42
C ALA A 267 -16.71 -15.85 -3.25
N TYR A 268 -16.24 -14.75 -2.66
CA TYR A 268 -17.02 -13.53 -2.40
C TYR A 268 -16.71 -12.39 -3.40
N SER A 269 -15.77 -12.62 -4.35
CA SER A 269 -15.27 -11.63 -5.32
C SER A 269 -16.33 -10.82 -6.09
N PRO A 270 -17.50 -11.35 -6.52
CA PRO A 270 -18.50 -10.55 -7.25
C PRO A 270 -19.14 -9.44 -6.41
N TRP A 271 -19.08 -9.57 -5.09
CA TRP A 271 -19.65 -8.66 -4.10
C TRP A 271 -18.62 -7.68 -3.51
N ILE A 272 -17.34 -8.00 -3.67
CA ILE A 272 -16.24 -7.16 -3.21
C ILE A 272 -16.07 -5.98 -4.17
N ARG A 273 -15.87 -4.78 -3.63
CA ARG A 273 -15.68 -3.55 -4.42
C ARG A 273 -14.29 -2.93 -4.25
N TRP A 274 -13.80 -2.79 -3.03
CA TRP A 274 -12.42 -2.38 -2.74
C TRP A 274 -11.74 -3.43 -1.85
N MET A 275 -10.44 -3.65 -2.05
CA MET A 275 -9.56 -4.36 -1.11
C MET A 275 -8.32 -3.49 -0.93
N LEU A 276 -8.16 -2.87 0.25
CA LEU A 276 -7.21 -1.80 0.54
C LEU A 276 -6.35 -2.16 1.77
N PHE A 277 -5.03 -1.99 1.65
CA PHE A 277 -4.04 -2.43 2.64
C PHE A 277 -2.85 -1.46 2.79
N GLY A 278 -2.08 -1.60 3.87
CA GLY A 278 -0.82 -0.87 4.14
C GLY A 278 0.35 -1.85 4.34
N HIS A 279 1.07 -1.69 5.45
CA HIS A 279 2.06 -2.62 6.03
C HIS A 279 3.39 -2.79 5.28
N LEU A 280 3.38 -2.79 3.94
CA LEU A 280 4.58 -3.04 3.14
C LEU A 280 5.37 -1.76 2.79
N HIS A 281 4.84 -0.60 3.19
CA HIS A 281 5.33 0.76 2.90
C HIS A 281 5.46 1.13 1.40
N THR A 282 5.14 0.21 0.47
CA THR A 282 5.30 0.36 -0.99
C THR A 282 3.97 0.62 -1.72
N ASP A 283 4.02 1.32 -2.86
CA ASP A 283 2.87 1.44 -3.76
C ASP A 283 2.79 0.22 -4.68
N THR A 284 1.90 -0.72 -4.36
CA THR A 284 1.87 -1.99 -5.07
C THR A 284 0.47 -2.57 -5.15
N PHE A 285 0.27 -3.54 -6.04
CA PHE A 285 -1.01 -4.20 -6.21
C PHE A 285 -0.87 -5.71 -6.24
N ARG A 286 -1.98 -6.41 -6.08
CA ARG A 286 -2.07 -7.87 -6.23
C ARG A 286 -3.28 -8.23 -7.08
N ILE A 287 -3.14 -9.21 -7.95
CA ILE A 287 -4.27 -9.84 -8.64
C ILE A 287 -4.73 -11.04 -7.82
N LEU A 288 -6.04 -11.14 -7.58
CA LEU A 288 -6.66 -12.34 -7.04
C LEU A 288 -7.17 -13.18 -8.21
N LYS A 289 -6.43 -14.23 -8.56
CA LYS A 289 -6.84 -15.22 -9.56
C LYS A 289 -7.61 -16.37 -8.91
N ALA A 290 -8.73 -16.78 -9.50
CA ALA A 290 -9.42 -18.01 -9.15
C ALA A 290 -8.59 -19.25 -9.59
N PRO A 291 -8.92 -20.49 -9.13
CA PRO A 291 -8.11 -21.68 -9.41
C PRO A 291 -8.00 -22.08 -10.89
N ASP A 292 -8.81 -21.50 -11.78
CA ASP A 292 -8.76 -21.64 -13.24
C ASP A 292 -7.83 -20.59 -13.92
N GLY A 293 -7.27 -19.66 -13.14
CA GLY A 293 -6.44 -18.55 -13.61
C GLY A 293 -7.23 -17.25 -13.88
N THR A 294 -8.56 -17.25 -13.76
CA THR A 294 -9.40 -16.07 -14.04
C THR A 294 -9.15 -14.97 -13.00
N PRO A 295 -8.80 -13.72 -13.39
CA PRO A 295 -8.64 -12.61 -12.44
C PRO A 295 -10.01 -12.14 -11.93
N VAL A 296 -10.32 -12.41 -10.66
CA VAL A 296 -11.65 -12.14 -10.06
C VAL A 296 -11.68 -10.94 -9.12
N GLN A 297 -10.54 -10.58 -8.51
CA GLN A 297 -10.41 -9.35 -7.71
C GLN A 297 -8.98 -8.77 -7.83
N ARG A 298 -8.78 -7.59 -7.24
CA ARG A 298 -7.49 -6.90 -7.11
C ARG A 298 -7.37 -6.20 -5.76
N MET A 299 -6.14 -5.95 -5.35
CA MET A 299 -5.78 -5.31 -4.08
C MET A 299 -4.92 -4.10 -4.34
N PHE A 300 -5.15 -3.00 -3.63
CA PHE A 300 -4.23 -1.88 -3.57
C PHE A 300 -3.55 -1.89 -2.21
N LEU A 301 -2.23 -2.02 -2.23
CA LEU A 301 -1.34 -1.85 -1.09
C LEU A 301 -0.70 -0.47 -1.26
N ASN A 302 -0.63 0.29 -0.17
CA ASN A 302 -0.42 1.73 -0.26
C ASN A 302 0.89 2.14 0.40
N PRO A 303 1.61 3.13 -0.18
CA PRO A 303 2.88 3.57 0.37
C PRO A 303 2.69 4.30 1.69
N ALA A 304 3.69 4.20 2.56
CA ALA A 304 3.65 4.76 3.90
C ALA A 304 3.80 6.30 3.92
N VAL A 305 3.38 6.89 5.04
CA VAL A 305 3.81 8.26 5.39
C VAL A 305 5.21 8.23 6.05
N THR A 306 5.54 7.20 6.84
CA THR A 306 6.93 7.05 7.32
C THR A 306 7.90 6.83 6.14
N PRO A 307 9.08 7.49 6.14
CA PRO A 307 10.14 7.25 5.16
C PRO A 307 11.11 6.13 5.59
N LEU A 308 10.81 5.43 6.70
CA LEU A 308 11.68 4.42 7.31
C LEU A 308 12.07 3.29 6.33
N PHE A 309 13.16 2.60 6.67
CA PHE A 309 13.75 1.49 5.92
C PHE A 309 14.31 1.86 4.53
N ASN A 310 14.30 3.15 4.14
CA ASN A 310 14.67 3.61 2.80
C ASN A 310 13.86 2.90 1.69
N LEU A 311 12.55 2.72 1.89
CA LEU A 311 11.65 2.07 0.93
C LEU A 311 10.96 3.06 0.00
N ASN A 312 10.45 4.15 0.57
CA ASN A 312 9.55 5.10 -0.05
C ASN A 312 9.93 6.55 0.28
N ASN A 313 9.45 7.50 -0.52
CA ASN A 313 9.16 8.85 -0.04
C ASN A 313 7.84 8.86 0.76
N PRO A 314 7.65 9.79 1.71
CA PRO A 314 6.36 10.01 2.37
C PRO A 314 5.27 10.28 1.33
N ALA A 315 4.17 9.53 1.40
CA ALA A 315 3.11 9.56 0.40
C ALA A 315 1.69 9.52 1.00
N PHE A 316 0.71 9.94 0.19
CA PHE A 316 -0.71 9.68 0.41
C PHE A 316 -1.39 9.43 -0.94
N ARG A 317 -2.63 8.91 -0.92
CA ARG A 317 -3.36 8.63 -2.17
C ARG A 317 -4.74 9.26 -2.19
N ILE A 318 -5.16 9.73 -3.36
CA ILE A 318 -6.55 10.04 -3.69
C ILE A 318 -7.07 8.92 -4.57
N PHE A 319 -8.14 8.26 -4.14
CA PHE A 319 -8.90 7.31 -4.95
C PHE A 319 -10.11 8.03 -5.54
N GLU A 320 -10.29 7.90 -6.85
CA GLU A 320 -11.44 8.41 -7.58
C GLU A 320 -12.36 7.24 -7.94
N TYR A 321 -13.64 7.29 -7.55
CA TYR A 321 -14.57 6.17 -7.68
C TYR A 321 -15.93 6.61 -8.20
N ASN A 322 -16.68 5.67 -8.77
CA ASN A 322 -18.03 5.92 -9.29
C ASN A 322 -19.10 5.58 -8.23
N PRO A 323 -19.87 6.56 -7.71
CA PRO A 323 -20.79 6.32 -6.59
C PRO A 323 -22.01 5.44 -6.88
N LYS A 324 -22.17 4.93 -8.12
CA LYS A 324 -23.30 4.07 -8.52
C LYS A 324 -23.01 2.57 -8.44
N ASN A 325 -21.76 2.18 -8.66
CA ASN A 325 -21.29 0.79 -8.70
C ASN A 325 -20.14 0.53 -7.71
N MET A 326 -19.49 1.58 -7.20
CA MET A 326 -18.26 1.56 -6.40
C MET A 326 -17.05 0.96 -7.11
N ASP A 327 -17.00 1.07 -8.44
CA ASP A 327 -15.75 0.82 -9.18
C ASP A 327 -14.77 1.99 -8.95
N ILE A 328 -13.48 1.67 -8.79
CA ILE A 328 -12.41 2.67 -8.74
C ILE A 328 -12.11 3.08 -10.17
N ASP A 329 -12.36 4.35 -10.49
CA ASP A 329 -12.06 4.91 -11.80
C ASP A 329 -10.56 5.25 -11.91
N ASP A 330 -9.92 5.84 -10.90
CA ASP A 330 -8.48 6.10 -10.91
C ASP A 330 -7.88 6.14 -9.48
N VAL A 331 -6.56 6.03 -9.37
CA VAL A 331 -5.80 6.27 -8.14
C VAL A 331 -4.64 7.21 -8.43
N LYS A 332 -4.48 8.24 -7.61
CA LYS A 332 -3.45 9.26 -7.74
C LYS A 332 -2.59 9.26 -6.49
N THR A 333 -1.33 8.87 -6.64
CA THR A 333 -0.34 8.89 -5.55
C THR A 333 0.30 10.28 -5.51
N PHE A 334 0.34 10.90 -4.34
CA PHE A 334 0.98 12.18 -4.07
C PHE A 334 2.10 11.98 -3.06
N TYR A 335 3.22 12.69 -3.25
CA TYR A 335 4.41 12.49 -2.44
C TYR A 335 5.19 13.79 -2.21
N VAL A 336 6.11 13.75 -1.25
CA VAL A 336 7.12 14.78 -1.07
C VAL A 336 8.51 14.16 -1.04
N GLU A 337 9.48 14.79 -1.69
CA GLU A 337 10.90 14.48 -1.51
C GLU A 337 11.31 14.90 -0.10
N LEU A 338 11.60 13.93 0.77
CA LEU A 338 11.92 14.19 2.18
C LEU A 338 13.13 15.13 2.34
N GLU A 339 14.15 14.97 1.51
CA GLU A 339 15.34 15.81 1.47
C GLU A 339 14.97 17.27 1.12
N THR A 340 14.20 17.47 0.04
CA THR A 340 13.71 18.78 -0.39
C THR A 340 12.88 19.46 0.69
N LEU A 341 12.03 18.72 1.42
CA LEU A 341 11.24 19.21 2.54
C LEU A 341 12.10 19.58 3.76
N ASN A 342 13.11 18.77 4.06
CA ASN A 342 14.05 19.03 5.16
C ASN A 342 14.97 20.24 4.90
N GLU A 343 15.32 20.51 3.63
CA GLU A 343 16.14 21.66 3.23
C GLU A 343 15.34 22.96 3.15
N ASN A 344 14.17 22.95 2.51
CA ASN A 344 13.40 24.17 2.20
C ASN A 344 12.29 24.47 3.23
N GLY A 345 11.80 23.46 3.94
CA GLY A 345 10.73 23.58 4.93
C GLY A 345 9.31 23.61 4.34
N ALA A 346 8.33 23.37 5.22
CA ALA A 346 6.91 23.19 4.92
C ALA A 346 6.17 24.38 4.26
N GLU A 347 6.74 25.59 4.26
CA GLU A 347 6.16 26.77 3.60
C GLU A 347 6.71 26.98 2.18
N MET A 348 7.82 26.31 1.82
CA MET A 348 8.46 26.39 0.50
C MET A 348 8.39 25.06 -0.28
N THR A 349 7.76 24.04 0.29
CA THR A 349 7.63 22.69 -0.29
C THR A 349 6.16 22.29 -0.34
N GLU A 350 5.75 21.64 -1.42
CA GLU A 350 4.41 21.05 -1.57
C GLU A 350 4.50 19.58 -1.95
N ALA A 351 3.46 18.80 -1.64
CA ALA A 351 3.31 17.46 -2.18
C ALA A 351 3.02 17.55 -3.68
N LYS A 352 3.79 16.81 -4.48
CA LYS A 352 3.66 16.71 -5.92
C LYS A 352 2.74 15.53 -6.27
N LEU A 353 1.98 15.64 -7.36
CA LEU A 353 1.40 14.43 -7.98
C LEU A 353 2.56 13.58 -8.48
N GLU A 354 2.64 12.33 -8.04
CA GLU A 354 3.61 11.37 -8.57
C GLU A 354 3.10 10.82 -9.92
N TYR A 355 1.89 10.26 -9.91
CA TYR A 355 1.22 9.73 -11.09
C TYR A 355 -0.29 9.56 -10.89
N SER A 356 -1.04 9.63 -12.00
CA SER A 356 -2.34 8.97 -12.14
C SER A 356 -2.11 7.54 -12.63
N HIS A 357 -2.71 6.56 -11.97
CA HIS A 357 -2.54 5.15 -12.31
C HIS A 357 -3.10 4.83 -13.71
N ARG A 358 -4.21 5.46 -14.10
CA ARG A 358 -4.72 5.35 -15.47
C ARG A 358 -3.87 6.04 -16.52
N GLU A 359 -3.36 7.24 -16.24
CA GLU A 359 -2.56 8.01 -17.19
C GLU A 359 -1.19 7.35 -17.43
N ALA A 360 -0.45 7.07 -16.35
CA ALA A 360 0.92 6.55 -16.42
C ALA A 360 1.02 5.18 -17.09
N TYR A 361 -0.03 4.35 -16.96
CA TYR A 361 -0.10 3.04 -17.59
C TYR A 361 -1.02 2.98 -18.82
N GLY A 362 -1.66 4.07 -19.24
CA GLY A 362 -2.59 4.07 -20.37
C GLY A 362 -3.69 3.01 -20.22
N ILE A 363 -4.49 3.11 -19.16
CA ILE A 363 -5.62 2.20 -18.89
C ILE A 363 -6.94 2.90 -19.23
N ASP A 364 -7.74 2.27 -20.09
CA ASP A 364 -9.10 2.70 -20.42
C ASP A 364 -10.14 2.01 -19.53
N GLY A 365 -11.05 2.79 -18.96
CA GLY A 365 -12.04 2.33 -18.00
C GLY A 365 -11.49 2.16 -16.58
N PRO A 366 -12.28 1.58 -15.66
CA PRO A 366 -11.94 1.49 -14.23
C PRO A 366 -10.80 0.50 -13.93
N LEU A 367 -10.18 0.67 -12.77
CA LEU A 367 -9.12 -0.18 -12.24
C LEU A 367 -9.71 -1.46 -11.62
N SER A 368 -10.16 -2.33 -12.53
CA SER A 368 -10.76 -3.64 -12.28
C SER A 368 -9.70 -4.75 -12.18
N ALA A 369 -10.12 -5.95 -11.75
CA ALA A 369 -9.25 -7.13 -11.77
C ALA A 369 -8.75 -7.47 -13.19
N LYS A 370 -9.58 -7.25 -14.21
CA LYS A 370 -9.24 -7.45 -15.62
C LYS A 370 -8.16 -6.46 -16.08
N THR A 371 -8.38 -5.16 -15.90
CA THR A 371 -7.48 -4.10 -16.40
C THR A 371 -6.14 -4.08 -15.67
N LEU A 372 -6.08 -4.37 -14.37
CA LEU A 372 -4.79 -4.55 -13.67
C LEU A 372 -4.09 -5.86 -14.05
N ASN A 373 -4.82 -6.94 -14.37
CA ASN A 373 -4.19 -8.14 -14.94
C ASN A 373 -3.64 -7.87 -16.35
N GLU A 374 -4.34 -7.08 -17.17
CA GLU A 374 -3.85 -6.67 -18.51
C GLU A 374 -2.60 -5.79 -18.41
N LEU A 375 -2.49 -4.92 -17.38
CA LEU A 375 -1.24 -4.24 -17.03
C LEU A 375 -0.14 -5.24 -16.62
N LEU A 376 -0.45 -6.22 -15.78
CA LEU A 376 0.51 -7.24 -15.34
C LEU A 376 1.07 -8.07 -16.50
N GLU A 377 0.22 -8.55 -17.43
CA GLU A 377 0.69 -9.27 -18.62
C GLU A 377 1.54 -8.37 -19.54
N ARG A 378 1.20 -7.08 -19.66
CA ARG A 378 2.06 -6.09 -20.33
C ARG A 378 3.41 -5.91 -19.63
N MET A 379 3.46 -5.85 -18.30
CA MET A 379 4.72 -5.72 -17.54
C MET A 379 5.62 -6.97 -17.65
N LYS A 380 5.04 -8.17 -17.82
CA LYS A 380 5.81 -9.39 -18.15
C LYS A 380 6.47 -9.28 -19.54
N GLN A 381 5.79 -8.66 -20.51
CA GLN A 381 6.23 -8.57 -21.90
C GLN A 381 7.10 -7.33 -22.22
N ASN A 382 6.99 -6.26 -21.44
CA ASN A 382 7.65 -4.98 -21.69
C ASN A 382 8.34 -4.46 -20.42
N GLU A 383 9.67 -4.48 -20.43
CA GLU A 383 10.50 -4.10 -19.29
C GLU A 383 10.37 -2.62 -18.93
N THR A 384 10.18 -1.72 -19.90
CA THR A 384 10.03 -0.28 -19.64
C THR A 384 8.78 0.02 -18.81
N ILE A 385 7.68 -0.73 -19.01
CA ILE A 385 6.46 -0.59 -18.20
C ILE A 385 6.69 -1.14 -16.79
N PHE A 386 7.46 -2.24 -16.66
CA PHE A 386 7.84 -2.77 -15.36
C PHE A 386 8.79 -1.83 -14.58
N ASP A 387 9.81 -1.27 -15.23
CA ASP A 387 10.76 -0.32 -14.61
C ASP A 387 10.04 0.95 -14.13
N GLN A 388 9.10 1.47 -14.93
CA GLN A 388 8.25 2.59 -14.57
C GLN A 388 7.42 2.26 -13.33
N TYR A 389 6.76 1.09 -13.30
CA TYR A 389 6.02 0.60 -12.14
C TYR A 389 6.92 0.39 -10.91
N PHE A 390 8.12 -0.18 -11.07
CA PHE A 390 9.03 -0.43 -9.96
C PHE A 390 9.49 0.88 -9.30
N ASN A 391 9.82 1.89 -10.11
CA ASN A 391 10.12 3.24 -9.62
C ASN A 391 8.94 3.84 -8.82
N TYR A 392 7.70 3.77 -9.34
CA TYR A 392 6.50 4.18 -8.60
C TYR A 392 6.27 3.35 -7.32
N SER A 393 6.60 2.05 -7.31
CA SER A 393 6.41 1.21 -6.12
C SER A 393 7.25 1.63 -4.91
N SER A 394 8.34 2.35 -5.17
CA SER A 394 9.21 2.99 -4.19
C SER A 394 8.96 4.50 -4.03
N VAL A 395 7.89 5.03 -4.59
CA VAL A 395 7.55 6.46 -4.58
C VAL A 395 8.74 7.34 -5.05
N GLN A 396 9.23 7.10 -6.28
CA GLN A 396 10.42 7.71 -6.89
C GLN A 396 11.79 7.44 -6.21
N TRP A 397 11.88 6.60 -5.18
CA TRP A 397 13.13 6.40 -4.44
C TRP A 397 14.11 5.42 -5.11
N MET A 398 13.65 4.22 -5.47
CA MET A 398 14.46 3.15 -6.06
C MET A 398 14.47 3.21 -7.60
N THR A 399 15.17 4.21 -8.14
CA THR A 399 15.34 4.42 -9.59
C THR A 399 16.22 3.37 -10.30
N ARG A 400 16.61 2.27 -9.64
CA ARG A 400 17.43 1.21 -10.25
C ARG A 400 16.59 0.25 -11.08
N LYS A 401 17.19 -0.30 -12.14
CA LYS A 401 16.66 -1.49 -12.83
C LYS A 401 16.83 -2.74 -11.97
N LEU A 402 15.92 -3.69 -12.13
CA LEU A 402 16.02 -5.04 -11.59
C LEU A 402 16.66 -5.98 -12.61
N ASN A 403 17.38 -7.01 -12.14
CA ASN A 403 17.81 -8.10 -13.02
C ASN A 403 16.65 -9.07 -13.32
N GLU A 404 16.81 -9.94 -14.32
CA GLU A 404 15.77 -10.87 -14.79
C GLU A 404 15.15 -11.72 -13.67
N THR A 405 15.95 -12.15 -12.68
CA THR A 405 15.48 -13.02 -11.59
C THR A 405 14.78 -12.23 -10.48
N GLU A 406 15.25 -11.02 -10.18
CA GLU A 406 14.55 -10.06 -9.30
C GLU A 406 13.18 -9.72 -9.89
N ARG A 407 13.16 -9.25 -11.16
CA ARG A 407 11.95 -8.89 -11.91
C ARG A 407 10.97 -10.06 -12.03
N ALA A 408 11.43 -11.27 -12.36
CA ALA A 408 10.58 -12.45 -12.47
C ALA A 408 9.94 -12.83 -11.13
N SER A 409 10.68 -12.71 -10.02
CA SER A 409 10.17 -13.00 -8.67
C SER A 409 9.17 -11.93 -8.21
N HIS A 410 9.45 -10.65 -8.47
CA HIS A 410 8.54 -9.53 -8.21
C HIS A 410 7.22 -9.71 -8.96
N LEU A 411 7.27 -10.03 -10.27
CA LEU A 411 6.08 -10.29 -11.09
C LEU A 411 5.26 -11.48 -10.58
N CYS A 412 5.90 -12.57 -10.12
CA CYS A 412 5.19 -13.69 -9.49
C CYS A 412 4.42 -13.24 -8.23
N VAL A 413 5.00 -12.36 -7.39
CA VAL A 413 4.33 -11.84 -6.19
C VAL A 413 3.12 -10.97 -6.52
N LEU A 414 3.16 -10.18 -7.61
CA LEU A 414 1.98 -9.41 -8.06
C LEU A 414 0.85 -10.31 -8.58
N GLU A 415 1.21 -11.47 -9.15
CA GLU A 415 0.29 -12.40 -9.80
C GLU A 415 -0.36 -13.40 -8.84
N TYR A 416 0.40 -13.89 -7.86
CA TYR A 416 0.01 -15.02 -7.01
C TYR A 416 0.09 -14.68 -5.52
N VAL A 417 -1.08 -14.44 -4.94
CA VAL A 417 -1.26 -14.30 -3.47
C VAL A 417 -1.45 -15.64 -2.76
N ASP A 418 -1.71 -16.73 -3.48
CA ASP A 418 -1.67 -18.10 -2.94
C ASP A 418 -0.23 -18.62 -2.96
N TYR A 419 0.23 -19.20 -1.85
CA TYR A 419 1.63 -19.58 -1.66
C TYR A 419 2.07 -20.79 -2.48
N ASP A 420 1.19 -21.76 -2.72
CA ASP A 420 1.52 -22.91 -3.55
C ASP A 420 1.67 -22.48 -5.01
N GLN A 421 0.85 -21.53 -5.46
CA GLN A 421 0.94 -20.93 -6.80
C GLN A 421 2.18 -20.02 -6.96
N LEU A 422 2.46 -19.19 -5.95
CA LEU A 422 3.62 -18.30 -5.93
C LEU A 422 4.95 -19.07 -6.01
N GLU A 423 5.10 -20.13 -5.21
CA GLU A 423 6.29 -20.96 -5.24
C GLU A 423 6.44 -21.69 -6.59
N GLN A 424 5.34 -22.15 -7.20
CA GLN A 424 5.36 -22.74 -8.55
C GLN A 424 5.84 -21.74 -9.61
N CYS A 425 5.38 -20.49 -9.56
CA CYS A 425 5.81 -19.42 -10.47
C CYS A 425 7.32 -19.15 -10.36
N ILE A 426 7.83 -18.95 -9.14
CA ILE A 426 9.25 -18.64 -8.90
C ILE A 426 10.14 -19.83 -9.30
N ARG A 427 9.78 -21.06 -8.91
CA ARG A 427 10.51 -22.28 -9.31
C ARG A 427 10.47 -22.55 -10.82
N HIS A 428 9.43 -22.11 -11.53
CA HIS A 428 9.38 -22.21 -13.00
C HIS A 428 10.38 -21.25 -13.65
N ASN A 429 10.37 -19.97 -13.24
CA ASN A 429 11.25 -18.95 -13.80
C ASN A 429 12.74 -19.26 -13.54
N GLN A 430 13.09 -19.72 -12.32
CA GLN A 430 14.45 -20.19 -12.00
C GLN A 430 14.93 -21.32 -12.94
N LYS A 431 14.07 -22.30 -13.26
CA LYS A 431 14.42 -23.40 -14.18
C LYS A 431 14.59 -22.94 -15.62
N ASN A 432 13.78 -21.97 -16.06
CA ASN A 432 13.90 -21.40 -17.40
C ASN A 432 15.24 -20.67 -17.57
N ASN A 433 15.65 -19.86 -16.59
CA ASN A 433 16.93 -19.13 -16.61
C ASN A 433 18.12 -20.10 -16.64
N ILE A 434 18.10 -21.18 -15.84
CA ILE A 434 19.12 -22.24 -15.87
C ILE A 434 19.19 -22.91 -17.26
N THR A 435 18.03 -23.21 -17.85
CA THR A 435 17.95 -23.84 -19.19
C THR A 435 18.49 -22.93 -20.27
N LEU A 436 18.14 -21.63 -20.25
CA LEU A 436 18.62 -20.62 -21.18
C LEU A 436 20.15 -20.42 -21.07
N LEU A 437 20.68 -20.44 -19.85
CA LEU A 437 22.13 -20.39 -19.59
C LEU A 437 22.86 -21.60 -20.20
N TYR A 438 22.35 -22.82 -20.01
CA TYR A 438 22.94 -24.02 -20.63
C TYR A 438 22.90 -23.95 -22.17
N VAL A 439 21.80 -23.51 -22.76
CA VAL A 439 21.69 -23.32 -24.23
C VAL A 439 22.68 -22.27 -24.73
N SER A 440 22.86 -21.18 -23.98
CA SER A 440 23.79 -20.09 -24.35
C SER A 440 25.25 -20.53 -24.26
N ILE A 441 25.63 -21.25 -23.19
CA ILE A 441 26.96 -21.85 -23.05
C ILE A 441 27.22 -22.86 -24.17
N LEU A 442 26.24 -23.72 -24.49
CA LEU A 442 26.36 -24.70 -25.58
C LEU A 442 26.54 -24.01 -26.94
N ALA A 443 25.79 -22.93 -27.21
CA ALA A 443 25.93 -22.14 -28.43
C ALA A 443 27.31 -21.51 -28.56
N VAL A 444 27.86 -20.94 -27.48
CA VAL A 444 29.23 -20.39 -27.44
C VAL A 444 30.28 -21.48 -27.68
N VAL A 445 30.13 -22.66 -27.08
CA VAL A 445 31.03 -23.81 -27.31
C VAL A 445 30.98 -24.28 -28.77
N VAL A 446 29.79 -24.40 -29.36
CA VAL A 446 29.63 -24.77 -30.78
C VAL A 446 30.26 -23.73 -31.71
N LEU A 447 30.10 -22.43 -31.42
CA LEU A 447 30.75 -21.35 -32.15
C LEU A 447 32.28 -21.42 -32.05
N ALA A 448 32.83 -21.62 -30.85
CA ALA A 448 34.26 -21.74 -30.62
C ALA A 448 34.88 -22.95 -31.35
N VAL A 449 34.21 -24.11 -31.30
CA VAL A 449 34.62 -25.31 -32.05
C VAL A 449 34.53 -25.08 -33.56
N GLY A 450 33.46 -24.44 -34.05
CA GLY A 450 33.31 -24.09 -35.47
C GLY A 450 34.42 -23.16 -35.98
N ILE A 451 34.74 -22.11 -35.22
CA ILE A 451 35.85 -21.18 -35.52
C ILE A 451 37.19 -21.92 -35.51
N GLY A 452 37.43 -22.80 -34.53
CA GLY A 452 38.63 -23.63 -34.46
C GLY A 452 38.80 -24.55 -35.67
N LEU A 453 37.73 -25.23 -36.10
CA LEU A 453 37.73 -26.09 -37.30
C LEU A 453 37.99 -25.29 -38.58
N VAL A 454 37.40 -24.11 -38.73
CA VAL A 454 37.66 -23.20 -39.86
C VAL A 454 39.11 -22.71 -39.85
N ALA A 455 39.67 -22.36 -38.69
CA ALA A 455 41.07 -21.96 -38.58
C ALA A 455 42.03 -23.09 -38.97
N VAL A 456 41.80 -24.32 -38.50
CA VAL A 456 42.57 -25.52 -38.89
C VAL A 456 42.47 -25.75 -40.40
N PHE A 457 41.27 -25.69 -40.98
CA PHE A 457 41.07 -25.86 -42.42
C PHE A 457 41.83 -24.81 -43.24
N LEU A 458 41.78 -23.53 -42.83
CA LEU A 458 42.53 -22.44 -43.47
C LEU A 458 44.05 -22.64 -43.37
N ILE A 459 44.56 -23.09 -42.22
CA ILE A 459 45.99 -23.42 -42.02
C ILE A 459 46.41 -24.58 -42.95
N CYS A 460 45.61 -25.64 -43.04
CA CYS A 460 45.85 -26.76 -43.96
C CYS A 460 45.84 -26.31 -45.43
N CYS A 461 44.89 -25.46 -45.83
CA CYS A 461 44.83 -24.91 -47.19
C CYS A 461 46.00 -23.98 -47.52
N TYR A 462 46.46 -23.16 -46.56
CA TYR A 462 47.63 -22.29 -46.72
C TYR A 462 48.91 -23.11 -46.85
N SER A 463 49.11 -24.09 -45.96
CA SER A 463 50.26 -25.01 -46.01
C SER A 463 50.34 -25.78 -47.33
N ARG A 464 49.20 -26.27 -47.86
CA ARG A 464 49.12 -26.93 -49.18
C ARG A 464 49.46 -26.03 -50.36
N LYS A 465 49.35 -24.70 -50.25
CA LYS A 465 49.79 -23.76 -51.30
C LYS A 465 51.29 -23.49 -51.28
N ASN A 466 51.92 -23.52 -50.10
CA ASN A 466 53.33 -23.16 -49.93
C ASN A 466 54.29 -24.37 -49.92
N VAL A 467 53.81 -25.60 -49.69
CA VAL A 467 54.66 -26.81 -49.65
C VAL A 467 54.32 -27.78 -50.79
N GLY A 468 55.19 -27.82 -51.79
CA GLY A 468 55.10 -28.81 -52.88
C GLY A 468 55.40 -30.23 -52.37
N LYS A 469 54.42 -31.13 -52.49
CA LYS A 469 54.50 -32.59 -52.22
C LYS A 469 54.98 -33.00 -50.81
N ILE A 470 54.09 -32.90 -49.81
CA ILE A 470 53.97 -33.94 -48.77
C ILE A 470 52.49 -34.33 -48.62
N ARG A 471 52.21 -35.64 -48.55
CA ARG A 471 50.90 -36.16 -48.12
C ARG A 471 50.92 -36.36 -46.61
N PHE A 472 50.08 -35.61 -45.89
CA PHE A 472 49.48 -36.07 -44.65
C PHE A 472 47.96 -35.91 -44.76
N PHE A 473 47.23 -36.75 -44.03
CA PHE A 473 45.78 -36.59 -43.88
C PHE A 473 45.47 -35.30 -43.11
N CYS A 474 44.30 -34.74 -43.39
CA CYS A 474 43.67 -33.71 -42.55
C CYS A 474 42.97 -34.38 -41.37
#